data_AF-A0A5M7P568-F1
#
_entry.id   AF-A0A5M7P568-F1
#
_cell.length_a   1.000
_cell.length_b   1.000
_cell.length_c   1.000
_cell.angle_alpha   90.00
_cell.angle_beta   90.00
_cell.angle_gamma   90.00
#
_symmetry.space_group_name_H-M   'P 1'
#
loop_
_entity.id
_entity.type
_entity.pdbx_description
1 polymer ?
#
loop_
_entity_poly.entity_id
_entity_poly.type
_entity_poly.pdbx_seq_one_letter_code
_entity_poly.pdbx_strand_id
1 'polypeptide(L)'
;ATSNPDSPIPDDTLIAAVRQHILPLAPVAGSGLTIFAPTAKKIDMTIALAKDTAAIRQAAQKELKSFLLRAGKPSEKLFYSDFSEAISLASGDVAHRIEVPTGDIELSQYELPVLGEITWVTYEKKDNG
;
A
#
# COMPACT_ATOMS: atom_id res chain seq x y z
N ALA A 1 -12.93 -20.95 28.64
CA ALA A 1 -13.79 -19.78 28.87
C ALA A 1 -13.86 -18.97 27.58
N THR A 2 -15.09 -18.69 27.15
CA THR A 2 -15.58 -17.58 26.30
C THR A 2 -14.90 -17.26 24.96
N SER A 3 -15.55 -17.68 23.88
CA SER A 3 -15.61 -16.99 22.59
C SER A 3 -16.36 -15.65 22.72
N ASN A 4 -15.94 -14.60 21.99
CA ASN A 4 -16.71 -13.77 21.00
C ASN A 4 -15.98 -12.40 20.73
N PRO A 5 -16.42 -11.54 19.76
CA PRO A 5 -15.85 -11.27 18.44
C PRO A 5 -15.35 -9.80 18.31
N ASP A 6 -15.10 -9.33 17.07
CA ASP A 6 -14.83 -7.94 16.65
C ASP A 6 -13.35 -7.46 16.53
N SER A 7 -12.99 -7.19 15.27
CA SER A 7 -11.97 -6.25 14.80
C SER A 7 -10.50 -6.52 15.18
N PRO A 8 -9.66 -7.05 14.27
CA PRO A 8 -8.22 -6.93 14.40
C PRO A 8 -7.82 -5.52 13.95
N ILE A 9 -8.09 -4.51 14.78
CA ILE A 9 -7.37 -3.24 14.69
C ILE A 9 -5.94 -3.56 15.14
N PRO A 10 -4.92 -3.44 14.29
CA PRO A 10 -3.55 -3.68 14.71
C PRO A 10 -3.19 -2.68 15.81
N ASP A 11 -2.90 -3.24 16.98
CA ASP A 11 -2.59 -2.53 18.22
C ASP A 11 -1.39 -1.60 18.03
N ASP A 12 -1.43 -0.40 18.63
CA ASP A 12 -0.45 0.70 18.44
C ASP A 12 1.00 0.29 18.75
N THR A 13 1.17 -0.80 19.49
CA THR A 13 2.44 -1.46 19.80
C THR A 13 3.16 -1.99 18.55
N LEU A 14 2.43 -2.44 17.53
CA LEU A 14 3.01 -2.94 16.28
C LEU A 14 3.55 -1.79 15.41
N ILE A 15 2.89 -0.63 15.44
CA ILE A 15 3.30 0.57 14.68
C ILE A 15 4.60 1.15 15.28
N ALA A 16 4.74 1.12 16.61
CA ALA A 16 5.95 1.58 17.29
C ALA A 16 7.18 0.71 16.95
N ALA A 17 7.01 -0.61 16.88
CA ALA A 17 8.09 -1.54 16.55
C ALA A 17 8.61 -1.36 15.11
N VAL A 18 7.71 -1.13 14.15
CA VAL A 18 8.08 -0.85 12.75
C VAL A 18 8.85 0.46 12.63
N ARG A 19 8.45 1.51 13.38
CA ARG A 19 9.16 2.80 13.37
C ARG A 19 10.58 2.71 13.93
N GLN A 20 10.80 1.91 14.98
CA GLN A 20 12.13 1.73 15.57
C GLN A 20 13.11 0.98 14.65
N HIS A 21 12.60 0.14 13.75
CA HIS A 21 13.43 -0.65 12.84
C HIS A 21 13.87 0.13 11.58
N ILE A 22 13.08 1.12 11.15
CA ILE A 22 13.35 1.88 9.91
C ILE A 22 14.30 3.07 10.15
N LEU A 23 14.25 3.72 11.32
CA LEU A 23 15.07 4.90 11.62
C LEU A 23 16.60 4.69 11.56
N PRO A 24 17.16 3.52 11.95
CA PRO A 24 18.61 3.28 11.87
C PRO A 24 19.14 2.99 10.46
N LEU A 25 18.26 2.73 9.48
CA LEU A 25 18.63 2.47 8.09
C LEU A 25 18.76 3.75 7.25
N ALA A 26 18.50 4.92 7.84
CA ALA A 26 18.84 6.20 7.24
C ALA A 26 20.37 6.36 7.23
N PRO A 27 21.02 6.65 6.08
CA PRO A 27 22.47 6.72 6.01
C PRO A 27 23.03 7.84 6.90
N VAL A 28 23.98 7.49 7.78
CA VAL A 28 24.78 8.46 8.54
C VAL A 28 26.16 8.54 7.90
N ALA A 29 26.49 9.68 7.27
CA ALA A 29 27.81 10.33 7.36
C ALA A 29 27.99 11.47 6.33
N GLY A 30 28.28 12.67 6.86
CA GLY A 30 29.50 13.40 6.49
C GLY A 30 29.50 14.29 5.24
N SER A 31 29.59 15.60 5.49
CA SER A 31 30.05 16.68 4.60
C SER A 31 29.17 17.04 3.39
N GLY A 32 28.47 18.17 3.52
CA GLY A 32 27.84 18.88 2.38
C GLY A 32 26.50 18.34 1.88
N LEU A 33 25.90 17.36 2.58
CA LEU A 33 24.57 16.87 2.21
C LEU A 33 23.52 17.87 2.70
N THR A 34 22.93 18.64 1.79
CA THR A 34 21.56 19.09 1.99
C THR A 34 20.71 17.83 2.02
N ILE A 35 20.51 17.25 3.20
CA ILE A 35 19.61 16.12 3.41
C ILE A 35 18.21 16.66 3.11
N PHE A 36 17.78 16.60 1.86
CA PHE A 36 16.37 16.74 1.55
C PHE A 36 15.71 15.49 2.13
N ALA A 37 15.08 15.64 3.30
CA ALA A 37 14.31 14.57 3.88
C ALA A 37 13.30 14.08 2.83
N PRO A 38 13.18 12.76 2.59
CA PRO A 38 12.21 12.26 1.63
C PRO A 38 10.81 12.71 2.02
N THR A 39 10.08 13.24 1.04
CA THR A 39 8.68 13.64 1.17
C THR A 39 7.78 12.44 0.89
N ALA A 40 6.79 12.22 1.74
CA ALA A 40 5.83 11.15 1.52
C ALA A 40 4.89 11.50 0.36
N LYS A 41 4.86 10.67 -0.68
CA LYS A 41 3.87 10.73 -1.76
C LYS A 41 2.73 9.78 -1.44
N LYS A 42 1.57 10.33 -1.08
CA LYS A 42 0.37 9.52 -0.84
C LYS A 42 -0.17 8.99 -2.17
N ILE A 43 -0.39 7.68 -2.22
CA ILE A 43 -0.99 7.00 -3.36
C ILE A 43 -2.42 6.62 -2.97
N ASP A 44 -3.36 7.49 -3.31
CA ASP A 44 -4.79 7.19 -3.14
C ASP A 44 -5.22 6.19 -4.21
N MET A 45 -6.12 5.29 -3.83
CA MET A 45 -6.55 4.20 -4.70
C MET A 45 -8.07 4.08 -4.75
N THR A 46 -8.58 3.66 -5.91
CA THR A 46 -9.98 3.25 -6.06
C THR A 46 -9.99 1.82 -6.55
N ILE A 47 -10.57 0.91 -5.75
CA ILE A 47 -10.48 -0.54 -5.95
C ILE A 47 -11.86 -1.15 -5.90
N ALA A 48 -12.15 -2.02 -6.86
CA ALA A 48 -13.31 -2.91 -6.82
C ALA A 48 -12.83 -4.34 -6.54
N LEU A 49 -13.39 -5.00 -5.54
CA LEU A 49 -13.14 -6.42 -5.25
C LEU A 49 -14.37 -7.23 -5.68
N ALA A 50 -14.16 -8.33 -6.42
CA ALA A 50 -15.26 -9.22 -6.80
C ALA A 50 -15.95 -9.85 -5.59
N LYS A 51 -15.19 -10.12 -4.53
CA LYS A 51 -15.71 -10.49 -3.21
C LYS A 51 -15.36 -9.40 -2.21
N ASP A 52 -16.25 -8.45 -2.07
CA ASP A 52 -16.03 -7.30 -1.21
C ASP A 52 -16.40 -7.59 0.25
N THR A 53 -15.40 -7.94 1.07
CA THR A 53 -15.56 -8.14 2.50
C THR A 53 -14.49 -7.37 3.27
N ALA A 54 -14.78 -6.99 4.52
CA ALA A 54 -13.82 -6.28 5.36
C ALA A 54 -12.48 -7.03 5.52
N ALA A 55 -12.52 -8.36 5.62
CA ALA A 55 -11.31 -9.18 5.73
C ALA A 55 -10.43 -9.11 4.47
N ILE A 56 -11.03 -9.20 3.28
CA ILE A 56 -10.28 -9.11 2.01
C ILE A 56 -9.75 -7.68 1.79
N ARG A 57 -10.55 -6.65 2.11
CA ARG A 57 -10.09 -5.25 2.09
C ARG A 57 -8.87 -5.02 2.99
N GLN A 58 -8.89 -5.57 4.21
CA GLN A 58 -7.77 -5.48 5.14
C GLN A 58 -6.52 -6.22 4.61
N ALA A 59 -6.69 -7.39 4.02
CA ALA A 59 -5.60 -8.14 3.40
C ALA A 59 -4.99 -7.36 2.22
N ALA A 60 -5.81 -6.83 1.31
CA ALA A 60 -5.36 -6.01 0.19
C ALA A 60 -4.60 -4.76 0.65
N GLN A 61 -5.12 -4.06 1.67
CA GLN A 61 -4.44 -2.92 2.27
C GLN A 61 -3.06 -3.29 2.84
N LYS A 62 -2.93 -4.46 3.47
CA LYS A 62 -1.66 -4.94 4.03
C LYS A 62 -0.64 -5.23 2.93
N GLU A 63 -1.04 -5.91 1.87
CA GLU A 63 -0.15 -6.23 0.75
C GLU A 63 0.28 -4.98 0.00
N LEU A 64 -0.63 -4.03 -0.24
CA LEU A 64 -0.30 -2.72 -0.83
C LEU A 64 0.69 -1.92 0.03
N LYS A 65 0.50 -1.87 1.35
CA LYS A 65 1.47 -1.23 2.26
C LYS A 65 2.84 -1.90 2.18
N SER A 66 2.86 -3.23 2.12
CA SER A 66 4.09 -4.02 2.05
C SER A 66 4.80 -3.82 0.71
N PHE A 67 4.06 -3.75 -0.39
CA PHE A 67 4.57 -3.41 -1.71
C PHE A 67 5.21 -2.02 -1.72
N LEU A 68 4.49 -0.97 -1.31
CA LEU A 68 5.01 0.41 -1.35
C LEU A 68 6.23 0.59 -0.44
N LEU A 69 6.28 -0.10 0.70
CA LEU A 69 7.45 -0.11 1.57
C LEU A 69 8.69 -0.72 0.89
N ARG A 70 8.52 -1.78 0.09
CA ARG A 70 9.62 -2.43 -0.64
C ARG A 70 10.02 -1.68 -1.92
N ALA A 71 9.03 -1.11 -2.60
CA ALA A 71 9.20 -0.41 -3.88
C ALA A 71 9.68 1.04 -3.70
N GLY A 72 9.63 1.59 -2.49
CA GLY A 72 10.08 2.94 -2.14
C GLY A 72 11.60 3.13 -2.20
N LYS A 73 12.22 2.88 -3.35
CA LYS A 73 13.54 3.41 -3.67
C LYS A 73 13.36 4.73 -4.43
N PRO A 74 14.17 5.77 -4.15
CA PRO A 74 14.05 7.06 -4.84
C PRO A 74 14.25 6.94 -6.36
N SER A 75 13.51 7.74 -7.14
CA SER A 75 13.55 7.78 -8.62
C SER A 75 13.08 6.52 -9.35
N GLU A 76 12.33 5.64 -8.69
CA GLU A 76 11.74 4.46 -9.32
C GLU A 76 10.35 4.73 -9.88
N LYS A 77 9.97 3.92 -10.86
CA LYS A 77 8.60 3.85 -11.37
C LYS A 77 7.85 2.75 -10.61
N LEU A 78 6.65 3.05 -10.13
CA LEU A 78 5.73 2.05 -9.61
C LEU A 78 4.84 1.58 -10.75
N PHE A 79 5.02 0.33 -11.21
CA PHE A 79 4.23 -0.19 -12.30
C PHE A 79 2.81 -0.53 -11.84
N TYR A 80 1.82 -0.23 -12.69
CA TYR A 80 0.43 -0.61 -12.45
C TYR A 80 0.26 -2.12 -12.19
N SER A 81 1.05 -2.95 -12.90
CA SER A 81 1.07 -4.40 -12.71
C SER A 81 1.41 -4.81 -11.30
N ASP A 82 2.32 -4.11 -10.63
CA ASP A 82 2.79 -4.47 -9.30
C ASP A 82 1.75 -4.14 -8.23
N PHE A 83 0.96 -3.08 -8.44
CA PHE A 83 -0.22 -2.80 -7.62
C PHE A 83 -1.25 -3.94 -7.75
N SER A 84 -1.53 -4.38 -8.97
CA SER A 84 -2.47 -5.49 -9.23
C SER A 84 -1.96 -6.81 -8.67
N GLU A 85 -0.66 -7.08 -8.78
CA GLU A 85 -0.02 -8.25 -8.16
C GLU A 85 -0.17 -8.19 -6.64
N ALA A 86 0.13 -7.06 -6.01
CA ALA A 86 -0.01 -6.89 -4.56
C ALA A 86 -1.45 -7.18 -4.09
N ILE A 87 -2.46 -6.73 -4.82
CA ILE A 87 -3.87 -7.04 -4.50
C ILE A 87 -4.17 -8.52 -4.71
N SER A 88 -3.63 -9.14 -5.77
CA SER A 88 -3.81 -10.59 -6.05
C SER A 88 -3.26 -11.49 -4.93
N LEU A 89 -2.28 -11.01 -4.16
CA LEU A 89 -1.73 -11.72 -3.00
C LEU A 89 -2.63 -11.67 -1.76
N ALA A 90 -3.67 -10.82 -1.77
CA ALA A 90 -4.60 -10.70 -0.64
C ALA A 90 -5.39 -12.00 -0.44
N SER A 91 -5.34 -12.57 0.77
CA SER A 91 -6.07 -13.79 1.10
C SER A 91 -7.56 -13.65 0.83
N GLY A 92 -8.07 -14.50 -0.07
CA GLY A 92 -9.48 -14.53 -0.45
C GLY A 92 -9.84 -13.62 -1.62
N ASP A 93 -8.88 -12.90 -2.21
CA ASP A 93 -9.09 -12.28 -3.52
C ASP A 93 -9.36 -13.37 -4.57
N VAL A 94 -10.20 -13.01 -5.53
CA VAL A 94 -10.61 -13.86 -6.66
C VAL A 94 -10.43 -13.09 -7.96
N ALA A 95 -10.85 -11.82 -7.94
CA ALA A 95 -10.68 -10.87 -9.01
C ALA A 95 -10.86 -9.47 -8.43
N HIS A 96 -10.13 -8.51 -9.00
CA HIS A 96 -10.22 -7.12 -8.62
C HIS A 96 -10.06 -6.21 -9.84
N ARG A 97 -10.42 -4.95 -9.66
CA ARG A 97 -10.17 -3.87 -10.62
C ARG A 97 -9.60 -2.67 -9.87
N ILE A 98 -8.59 -2.06 -10.45
CA ILE A 98 -8.05 -0.78 -9.98
C ILE A 98 -8.56 0.30 -10.95
N GLU A 99 -9.29 1.27 -10.42
CA GLU A 99 -9.75 2.43 -11.18
C GLU A 99 -8.82 3.63 -10.97
N VAL A 100 -8.17 3.71 -9.81
CA VAL A 100 -7.10 4.67 -9.52
C VAL A 100 -5.99 3.94 -8.75
N PRO A 101 -4.71 4.09 -9.15
CA PRO A 101 -4.25 4.81 -10.35
C PRO A 101 -4.64 4.08 -11.65
N THR A 102 -4.79 4.82 -12.75
CA THR A 102 -5.11 4.25 -14.08
C THR A 102 -3.87 3.77 -14.85
N GLY A 103 -2.69 3.83 -14.24
CA GLY A 103 -1.41 3.51 -14.87
C GLY A 103 -0.26 3.61 -13.88
N ASP A 104 0.96 3.55 -14.41
CA ASP A 104 2.18 3.65 -13.62
C ASP A 104 2.30 5.00 -12.91
N ILE A 105 3.01 5.01 -11.79
CA ILE A 105 3.30 6.23 -11.01
C ILE A 105 4.80 6.50 -11.04
N GLU A 106 5.18 7.72 -11.41
CA GLU A 106 6.56 8.19 -11.32
C GLU A 106 6.82 8.83 -9.94
N LEU A 107 7.87 8.38 -9.26
CA LEU A 107 8.37 9.00 -8.04
C LEU A 107 9.46 9.99 -8.39
N SER A 108 9.41 11.18 -7.81
CA SER A 108 10.51 12.13 -7.91
C SER A 108 11.73 11.67 -7.08
N GLN A 109 12.86 12.37 -7.26
CA GLN A 109 14.13 12.06 -6.58
C GLN A 109 14.04 12.06 -5.04
N TYR A 110 13.05 12.76 -4.47
CA TYR A 110 12.87 12.89 -3.02
C TYR A 110 11.51 12.38 -2.55
N GLU A 111 10.81 11.57 -3.33
CA GLU A 111 9.51 11.03 -2.94
C GLU A 111 9.62 9.57 -2.47
N LEU A 112 8.98 9.27 -1.33
CA LEU A 112 8.73 7.91 -0.87
C LEU A 112 7.23 7.62 -0.93
N PRO A 113 6.79 6.55 -1.61
CA PRO A 113 5.39 6.24 -1.72
C PRO A 113 4.85 5.71 -0.40
N VAL A 114 3.68 6.21 -0.01
CA VAL A 114 2.91 5.69 1.12
C VAL A 114 1.48 5.45 0.67
N LEU A 115 0.85 4.41 1.19
CA LEU A 115 -0.55 4.16 0.88
C LEU A 115 -1.41 5.31 1.40
N GLY A 116 -2.20 5.90 0.50
CA GLY A 116 -3.20 6.92 0.81
C GLY A 116 -4.53 6.31 1.24
N GLU A 117 -5.61 7.01 0.93
CA GLU A 117 -6.97 6.50 1.12
C GLU A 117 -7.32 5.46 0.06
N ILE A 118 -8.04 4.41 0.46
CA ILE A 118 -8.65 3.47 -0.49
C ILE A 118 -10.16 3.70 -0.53
N THR A 119 -10.65 4.16 -1.67
CA THR A 119 -12.07 4.16 -2.00
C THR A 119 -12.46 2.80 -2.58
N TRP A 120 -13.48 2.17 -2.00
CA TRP A 120 -13.98 0.88 -2.46
C TRP A 120 -15.25 1.08 -3.29
N VAL A 121 -15.27 0.51 -4.49
CA VAL A 121 -16.39 0.62 -5.43
C VAL A 121 -16.91 -0.75 -5.84
N THR A 122 -18.10 -0.78 -6.42
CA THR A 122 -18.74 -2.02 -6.85
C THR A 122 -17.99 -2.67 -8.02
N TYR A 123 -17.80 -3.98 -7.93
CA TYR A 123 -17.22 -4.76 -9.01
C TYR A 123 -18.24 -4.99 -10.12
N GLU A 124 -18.26 -4.10 -11.10
CA GLU A 124 -19.00 -4.30 -12.34
C GLU A 124 -18.22 -5.25 -13.25
N LYS A 125 -18.81 -6.40 -13.59
CA LYS A 125 -18.35 -7.15 -14.76
C LYS A 125 -18.66 -6.27 -15.97
N LYS A 126 -17.66 -5.93 -16.77
CA LYS A 126 -17.94 -5.37 -18.09
C LYS A 126 -18.68 -6.46 -18.87
N ASP A 127 -19.97 -6.24 -19.15
CA ASP A 127 -20.69 -7.06 -20.10
C ASP A 127 -19.97 -6.92 -21.44
N ASN A 128 -19.35 -8.00 -21.88
CA ASN A 128 -18.77 -8.09 -23.21
C ASN A 128 -19.96 -8.18 -24.18
N GLY A 129 -20.38 -7.03 -24.71
CA GLY A 129 -21.32 -6.95 -25.82
C GLY A 129 -20.79 -7.63 -27.07
#